data_AF-A0A1Z9RYS7-F1
#
_entry.id   AF-A0A1Z9RYS7-F1
#
_cell.length_a   1.000
_cell.length_b   1.000
_cell.length_c   1.000
_cell.angle_alpha   90.00
_cell.angle_beta   90.00
_cell.angle_gamma   90.00
#
_symmetry.space_group_name_H-M   'P 1'
#
loop_
_entity.id
_entity.type
_entity.pdbx_description
1 polymer ?
#
loop_
_entity_poly.entity_id
_entity_poly.type
_entity_poly.pdbx_seq_one_letter_code
_entity_poly.pdbx_strand_id
1 'polypeptide(L)'
;MGLGGCGGRQMTQDEPLFTVHASHLNTGLRGVPVGTCRTSFVTPTEGVHYCGYPIAELAQFPPEDIVYLLFNKELPTPQQSEAFKADLRSRGRVPESLAAVFHTLPTDGHPMDWLSVGIHTLGMLNTTGDWKEDALNLIASMPEKAVEMKAQLDGMLKAHEAIIPIAVPAKPL
;
A
#
# COMPACT_ATOMS: atom_id res chain seq x y z
N MET A 1 11.15 -23.92 -21.63
CA MET A 1 9.81 -23.38 -21.34
C MET A 1 9.07 -24.39 -20.47
N GLY A 2 9.28 -24.33 -19.16
CA GLY A 2 8.56 -25.15 -18.19
C GLY A 2 7.99 -24.21 -17.15
N LEU A 3 6.67 -24.05 -17.16
CA LEU A 3 5.94 -23.41 -16.08
C LEU A 3 6.21 -24.26 -14.83
N GLY A 4 7.03 -23.73 -13.91
CA GLY A 4 7.25 -24.33 -12.61
C GLY A 4 5.92 -24.31 -11.86
N GLY A 5 5.17 -25.41 -11.96
CA GLY A 5 3.97 -25.62 -11.18
C GLY A 5 4.34 -25.58 -9.70
N CYS A 6 4.05 -24.44 -9.04
CA CYS A 6 4.01 -24.38 -7.59
C CYS A 6 2.97 -25.42 -7.15
N GLY A 7 3.45 -26.55 -6.64
CA GLY A 7 2.63 -27.61 -6.10
C GLY A 7 1.74 -27.04 -5.00
N GLY A 8 0.49 -26.74 -5.34
CA GLY A 8 -0.56 -26.49 -4.38
C GLY A 8 -0.71 -27.75 -3.55
N ARG A 9 -0.14 -27.75 -2.34
CA ARG A 9 -0.40 -28.78 -1.35
C ARG A 9 -1.91 -28.76 -1.10
N GLN A 10 -2.62 -29.78 -1.57
CA GLN A 10 -4.02 -30.01 -1.21
C GLN A 10 -4.06 -30.12 0.31
N MET A 11 -4.63 -29.11 0.97
CA MET A 11 -4.79 -29.09 2.42
C MET A 11 -5.77 -30.19 2.80
N THR A 12 -5.25 -31.31 3.29
CA THR A 12 -6.04 -32.28 4.05
C THR A 12 -6.46 -31.61 5.35
N GLN A 13 -7.77 -31.46 5.58
CA GLN A 13 -8.36 -30.63 6.64
C GLN A 13 -8.07 -31.10 8.09
N ASP A 14 -7.37 -32.21 8.27
CA ASP A 14 -7.20 -32.86 9.58
C ASP A 14 -5.79 -32.76 10.21
N GLU A 15 -4.80 -32.14 9.54
CA GLU A 15 -3.49 -31.92 10.17
C GLU A 15 -3.41 -30.56 10.88
N PRO A 16 -2.98 -30.52 12.15
CA PRO A 16 -2.79 -29.27 12.86
C PRO A 16 -1.61 -28.50 12.24
N LEU A 17 -1.91 -27.34 11.66
CA LEU A 17 -0.90 -26.42 11.07
C LEU A 17 0.06 -25.85 12.12
N PHE A 18 -0.40 -25.67 13.36
CA PHE A 18 0.38 -25.08 14.44
C PHE A 18 -0.21 -25.44 15.82
N THR A 19 0.65 -25.82 16.78
CA THR A 19 0.25 -26.10 18.17
C THR A 19 0.60 -24.92 19.06
N VAL A 20 -0.39 -24.42 19.82
CA VAL A 20 -0.21 -23.25 20.69
C VAL A 20 0.38 -23.67 22.05
N HIS A 21 1.56 -23.14 22.38
CA HIS A 21 2.21 -23.27 23.68
C HIS A 21 2.02 -22.01 24.54
N ALA A 22 2.23 -22.14 25.85
CA ALA A 22 2.13 -21.01 26.79
C ALA A 22 3.08 -19.84 26.45
N SER A 23 4.19 -20.11 25.76
CA SER A 23 5.13 -19.09 25.26
C SER A 23 4.54 -18.18 24.18
N HIS A 24 3.40 -18.54 23.56
CA HIS A 24 2.72 -17.72 22.57
C HIS A 24 1.69 -16.77 23.19
N LEU A 25 1.45 -16.82 24.50
CA LEU A 25 0.58 -15.86 25.18
C LEU A 25 1.23 -14.48 25.20
N ASN A 26 0.44 -13.43 24.97
CA ASN A 26 0.87 -12.02 24.97
C ASN A 26 1.94 -11.64 23.94
N THR A 27 2.16 -12.45 22.89
CA THR A 27 3.15 -12.15 21.83
C THR A 27 2.58 -11.36 20.65
N GLY A 28 1.27 -11.09 20.64
CA GLY A 28 0.60 -10.39 19.54
C GLY A 28 0.62 -11.19 18.22
N LEU A 29 0.37 -12.50 18.28
CA LEU A 29 0.35 -13.42 17.13
C LEU A 29 1.70 -13.58 16.41
N ARG A 30 2.81 -13.21 17.04
CA ARG A 30 4.15 -13.41 16.48
C ARG A 30 4.41 -14.89 16.24
N GLY A 31 4.69 -15.25 14.98
CA GLY A 31 4.99 -16.62 14.57
C GLY A 31 3.78 -17.55 14.46
N VAL A 32 2.55 -17.02 14.62
CA VAL A 32 1.32 -17.82 14.52
C VAL A 32 0.70 -17.60 13.13
N PRO A 33 0.55 -18.65 12.30
CA PRO A 33 -0.09 -18.51 10.99
C PRO A 33 -1.61 -18.35 11.17
N VAL A 34 -2.12 -17.12 11.00
CA VAL A 34 -3.55 -16.78 11.21
C VAL A 34 -4.29 -16.31 9.96
N GLY A 35 -3.68 -16.36 8.78
CA GLY A 35 -4.33 -15.90 7.55
C GLY A 35 -3.62 -16.31 6.27
N THR A 36 -4.37 -16.26 5.16
CA THR A 36 -3.84 -16.51 3.82
C THR A 36 -3.69 -15.19 3.06
N CYS A 37 -2.47 -14.87 2.63
CA CYS A 37 -2.20 -13.77 1.71
C CYS A 37 -1.98 -14.33 0.31
N ARG A 38 -2.79 -13.89 -0.66
CA ARG A 38 -2.66 -14.31 -2.08
C ARG A 38 -1.79 -13.36 -2.91
N THR A 39 -1.58 -12.15 -2.42
CA THR A 39 -0.88 -11.06 -3.11
C THR A 39 0.62 -11.10 -2.87
N SER A 40 1.06 -11.48 -1.68
CA SER A 40 2.47 -11.42 -1.31
C SER A 40 2.85 -12.49 -0.29
N PHE A 41 4.13 -12.83 -0.29
CA PHE A 41 4.76 -13.66 0.74
C PHE A 41 6.21 -13.20 0.95
N VAL A 42 6.79 -13.57 2.09
CA VAL A 42 8.16 -13.21 2.44
C VAL A 42 8.98 -14.48 2.63
N THR A 43 10.11 -14.58 1.94
CA THR A 43 11.09 -15.64 2.12
C THR A 43 12.30 -15.11 2.90
N PRO A 44 12.93 -15.92 3.77
CA PRO A 44 14.11 -15.48 4.52
C PRO A 44 15.31 -15.12 3.64
N THR A 45 15.40 -15.71 2.44
CA THR A 45 16.55 -15.59 1.53
C THR A 45 16.38 -14.49 0.50
N GLU A 46 15.21 -14.42 -0.15
CA GLU A 46 14.95 -13.54 -1.29
C GLU A 46 14.04 -12.35 -0.91
N GLY A 47 13.51 -12.33 0.31
CA GLY A 47 12.70 -11.24 0.83
C GLY A 47 11.26 -11.26 0.34
N VAL A 48 10.71 -10.07 0.06
CA VAL A 48 9.29 -9.92 -0.30
C VAL A 48 9.05 -10.28 -1.76
N HIS A 49 8.00 -11.05 -2.00
CA HIS A 49 7.51 -11.41 -3.32
C HIS A 49 6.09 -10.88 -3.51
N TYR A 50 5.78 -10.32 -4.67
CA TYR A 50 4.42 -9.93 -5.04
C TYR A 50 3.95 -10.76 -6.22
N CYS A 51 2.82 -11.45 -6.06
CA CYS A 51 2.21 -12.34 -7.05
C CYS A 51 3.20 -13.36 -7.68
N GLY A 52 4.24 -13.76 -6.93
CA GLY A 52 5.29 -14.68 -7.39
C GLY A 52 6.55 -14.01 -7.94
N TYR A 53 6.55 -12.69 -8.15
CA TYR A 53 7.71 -11.94 -8.61
C TYR A 53 8.55 -11.41 -7.44
N PRO A 54 9.88 -11.57 -7.45
CA PRO A 54 10.75 -11.02 -6.41
C PRO A 54 10.81 -9.49 -6.50
N ILE A 55 10.92 -8.82 -5.34
CA ILE A 55 10.97 -7.35 -5.26
C ILE A 55 12.06 -6.73 -6.14
N ALA A 56 13.20 -7.41 -6.31
CA ALA A 56 14.33 -6.93 -7.11
C ALA A 56 13.99 -6.77 -8.59
N GLU A 57 13.10 -7.61 -9.14
CA GLU A 57 12.61 -7.49 -10.51
C GLU A 57 11.58 -6.37 -10.64
N LEU A 58 10.68 -6.27 -9.65
CA LEU A 58 9.61 -5.29 -9.63
C LEU A 58 10.11 -3.86 -9.43
N ALA A 59 11.28 -3.67 -8.82
CA ALA A 59 11.88 -2.36 -8.58
C ALA A 59 12.20 -1.57 -9.87
N GLN A 60 12.26 -2.24 -11.03
CA GLN A 60 12.50 -1.60 -12.33
C GLN A 60 11.22 -1.07 -12.99
N PHE A 61 10.06 -1.50 -12.52
CA PHE A 61 8.76 -1.13 -13.09
C PHE A 61 8.20 0.14 -12.42
N PRO A 62 7.42 0.93 -13.16
CA PRO A 62 6.73 2.07 -12.58
C PRO A 62 5.66 1.60 -11.57
N PRO A 63 5.36 2.40 -10.53
CA PRO A 63 4.44 2.00 -9.46
C PRO A 63 3.03 1.65 -9.98
N GLU A 64 2.57 2.28 -11.06
CA GLU A 64 1.28 2.00 -11.69
C GLU A 64 1.20 0.57 -12.23
N ASP A 65 2.30 0.05 -12.79
CA ASP A 65 2.36 -1.33 -13.30
C ASP A 65 2.33 -2.34 -12.14
N ILE A 66 2.89 -1.98 -10.99
CA ILE A 66 2.81 -2.79 -9.77
C ILE A 66 1.40 -2.80 -9.21
N VAL A 67 0.68 -1.67 -9.23
CA VAL A 67 -0.74 -1.63 -8.87
C VAL A 67 -1.52 -2.55 -9.80
N TYR A 68 -1.30 -2.48 -11.13
CA TYR A 68 -1.94 -3.38 -12.08
C TYR A 68 -1.67 -4.86 -11.74
N LEU A 69 -0.42 -5.22 -11.43
CA LEU A 69 -0.03 -6.57 -11.01
C LEU A 69 -0.80 -7.03 -9.77
N LEU A 70 -0.97 -6.17 -8.77
CA LEU A 70 -1.66 -6.53 -7.53
C LEU A 70 -3.16 -6.81 -7.74
N PHE A 71 -3.80 -6.07 -8.64
CA PHE A 71 -5.21 -6.26 -8.99
C PHE A 71 -5.43 -7.46 -9.93
N ASN A 72 -4.61 -7.59 -10.97
CA ASN A 72 -4.81 -8.58 -12.05
C ASN A 72 -3.99 -9.87 -11.88
N LYS A 73 -3.04 -9.92 -10.94
CA LYS A 73 -2.10 -11.03 -10.69
C LYS A 73 -1.11 -11.30 -11.81
N GLU A 74 -1.04 -10.44 -12.82
CA GLU A 74 -0.14 -10.56 -13.96
C GLU A 74 0.48 -9.19 -14.28
N LEU A 75 1.73 -9.20 -14.77
CA LEU A 75 2.38 -7.97 -15.24
C LEU A 75 1.69 -7.44 -16.50
N PRO A 76 1.48 -6.11 -16.60
CA PRO A 76 0.83 -5.54 -17.77
C PRO A 76 1.69 -5.63 -19.03
N THR A 77 1.04 -5.76 -20.17
CA THR A 77 1.66 -5.47 -21.47
C THR A 77 1.88 -3.95 -21.63
N PRO A 78 2.76 -3.49 -22.54
CA PRO A 78 2.98 -2.06 -22.76
C PRO A 78 1.69 -1.29 -23.09
N GLN A 79 0.78 -1.90 -23.85
CA GLN A 79 -0.51 -1.30 -24.19
C GLN A 79 -1.44 -1.20 -22.97
N GLN A 80 -1.47 -2.22 -22.12
CA GLN A 80 -2.24 -2.21 -20.87
C GLN A 80 -1.68 -1.20 -19.86
N SER A 81 -0.35 -1.08 -19.76
CA SER A 81 0.32 -0.09 -18.92
C SER A 81 -0.11 1.32 -19.28
N GLU A 82 -0.07 1.69 -20.57
CA GLU A 82 -0.48 3.03 -21.01
C GLU A 82 -1.98 3.28 -20.83
N ALA A 83 -2.83 2.29 -21.11
CA ALA A 83 -4.27 2.39 -20.86
C ALA A 83 -4.57 2.58 -19.36
N PHE A 84 -3.89 1.83 -18.49
CA PHE A 84 -4.07 1.91 -17.04
C PHE A 84 -3.58 3.26 -16.47
N LYS A 85 -2.44 3.76 -16.94
CA LYS A 85 -1.96 5.10 -16.56
C LYS A 85 -2.93 6.21 -17.01
N ALA A 86 -3.52 6.08 -18.20
CA ALA A 86 -4.51 7.04 -18.67
C ALA A 86 -5.80 6.99 -17.81
N ASP A 87 -6.25 5.79 -17.45
CA ASP A 87 -7.40 5.59 -16.56
C ASP A 87 -7.14 6.21 -15.17
N LEU A 88 -5.99 5.91 -14.55
CA LEU A 88 -5.62 6.50 -13.26
C LEU A 88 -5.55 8.03 -13.33
N ARG A 89 -4.96 8.61 -14.38
CA ARG A 89 -4.93 10.07 -14.56
C ARG A 89 -6.32 10.68 -14.65
N SER A 90 -7.26 10.00 -15.31
CA SER A 90 -8.64 10.48 -15.42
C SER A 90 -9.39 10.48 -14.07
N ARG A 91 -9.03 9.55 -13.18
CA ARG A 91 -9.61 9.38 -11.84
C ARG A 91 -8.96 10.27 -10.77
N GLY A 92 -7.83 10.91 -11.06
CA GLY A 92 -7.09 11.75 -10.11
C GLY A 92 -7.78 13.05 -9.68
N ARG A 93 -9.01 13.32 -10.14
CA ARG A 93 -9.74 14.55 -9.79
C ARG A 93 -10.30 14.44 -8.37
N VAL A 94 -9.76 15.25 -7.48
CA VAL A 94 -10.17 15.30 -6.06
C VAL A 94 -11.25 16.36 -5.83
N PRO A 95 -12.29 16.07 -5.04
CA PRO A 95 -13.29 17.07 -4.65
C PRO A 95 -12.71 18.24 -3.84
N GLU A 96 -13.16 19.47 -4.11
CA GLU A 96 -12.77 20.67 -3.36
C GLU A 96 -13.17 20.60 -1.87
N SER A 97 -14.20 19.82 -1.54
CA SER A 97 -14.67 19.59 -0.17
C SER A 97 -13.59 19.01 0.75
N LEU A 98 -12.59 18.31 0.21
CA LEU A 98 -11.48 17.77 1.00
C LEU A 98 -10.60 18.88 1.58
N ALA A 99 -10.37 19.98 0.84
CA ALA A 99 -9.60 21.12 1.34
C ALA A 99 -10.31 21.80 2.52
N ALA A 100 -11.63 21.90 2.46
CA ALA A 100 -12.43 22.44 3.56
C ALA A 100 -12.27 21.61 4.85
N VAL A 101 -12.21 20.29 4.74
CA VAL A 101 -11.97 19.41 5.90
C VAL A 101 -10.59 19.66 6.49
N PHE A 102 -9.53 19.75 5.67
CA PHE A 102 -8.18 20.06 6.17
C PHE A 102 -8.10 21.42 6.86
N HIS A 103 -8.85 22.43 6.41
CA HIS A 103 -8.90 23.73 7.08
C HIS A 103 -9.56 23.69 8.47
N THR A 104 -10.38 22.68 8.77
CA THR A 104 -11.00 22.52 10.10
C THR A 104 -10.13 21.75 11.09
N LEU A 105 -9.05 21.11 10.62
CA LEU A 105 -8.19 20.28 11.46
C LEU A 105 -7.20 21.11 12.29
N PRO A 106 -6.84 20.64 13.51
CA PRO A 106 -5.93 21.36 14.40
C PRO A 106 -4.48 21.31 13.88
N THR A 107 -3.85 22.48 13.75
CA THR A 107 -2.48 22.67 13.22
C THR A 107 -1.38 21.98 14.02
N ASP A 108 -1.67 21.51 15.24
CA ASP A 108 -0.69 20.89 16.14
C ASP A 108 -0.78 19.35 16.14
N GLY A 109 -1.61 18.76 15.26
CA GLY A 109 -1.79 17.31 15.15
C GLY A 109 -0.62 16.59 14.48
N HIS A 110 -0.45 15.29 14.80
CA HIS A 110 0.59 14.48 14.17
C HIS A 110 0.29 14.25 12.67
N PRO A 111 1.28 14.34 11.76
CA PRO A 111 1.09 14.21 10.32
C PRO A 111 0.34 12.93 9.87
N MET A 112 0.52 11.82 10.59
CA MET A 112 -0.18 10.57 10.30
C MET A 112 -1.69 10.64 10.59
N ASP A 113 -2.11 11.41 11.60
CA ASP A 113 -3.53 11.57 11.93
C ASP A 113 -4.23 12.36 10.82
N TRP A 114 -3.56 13.41 10.34
CA TRP A 114 -4.00 14.20 9.19
C TRP A 114 -4.12 13.35 7.92
N LEU A 115 -3.10 12.53 7.62
CA LEU A 115 -3.14 11.61 6.49
C LEU A 115 -4.30 10.62 6.61
N SER A 116 -4.50 10.02 7.80
CA SER A 116 -5.59 9.08 8.04
C SER A 116 -6.96 9.73 7.81
N VAL A 117 -7.20 10.92 8.39
CA VAL A 117 -8.46 11.65 8.18
C VAL A 117 -8.67 12.00 6.71
N GLY A 118 -7.61 12.41 6.01
CA GLY A 118 -7.65 12.69 4.58
C GLY A 118 -8.06 11.48 3.74
N ILE A 119 -7.43 10.33 3.98
CA ILE A 119 -7.74 9.06 3.28
C ILE A 119 -9.19 8.63 3.54
N HIS A 120 -9.64 8.69 4.80
CA HIS A 120 -11.02 8.32 5.15
C HIS A 120 -12.05 9.25 4.50
N THR A 121 -11.81 10.56 4.54
CA THR A 121 -12.70 11.55 3.92
C THR A 121 -12.79 11.34 2.42
N LEU A 122 -11.65 11.11 1.76
CA LEU A 122 -11.60 10.85 0.32
C LEU A 122 -12.33 9.56 -0.06
N GLY A 123 -12.17 8.49 0.72
CA GLY A 123 -12.91 7.24 0.54
C GLY A 123 -14.42 7.43 0.66
N MET A 124 -14.88 8.25 1.61
CA MET A 124 -16.30 8.56 1.78
C MET A 124 -16.89 9.39 0.63
N LEU A 125 -16.11 10.33 0.08
CA LEU A 125 -16.58 11.22 -0.99
C LEU A 125 -16.64 10.52 -2.35
N ASN A 126 -15.73 9.58 -2.62
CA ASN A 126 -15.62 8.88 -3.90
C ASN A 126 -16.24 7.47 -3.88
N THR A 127 -17.18 7.20 -2.97
CA THR A 127 -17.86 5.89 -2.87
C THR A 127 -18.81 5.69 -4.06
N THR A 128 -18.55 4.63 -4.83
CA THR A 128 -19.36 4.15 -5.96
C THR A 128 -20.12 2.87 -5.63
N GLY A 129 -19.78 2.20 -4.53
CA GLY A 129 -20.40 0.96 -4.08
C GLY A 129 -19.75 -0.31 -4.64
N ASP A 130 -18.78 -0.18 -5.54
CA ASP A 130 -17.87 -1.25 -5.94
C ASP A 130 -16.50 -1.03 -5.30
N TRP A 131 -16.04 -2.00 -4.51
CA TRP A 131 -14.77 -1.92 -3.80
C TRP A 131 -13.57 -1.76 -4.74
N LYS A 132 -13.62 -2.30 -5.97
CA LYS A 132 -12.51 -2.18 -6.93
C LYS A 132 -12.38 -0.76 -7.45
N GLU A 133 -13.51 -0.19 -7.86
CA GLU A 133 -13.57 1.17 -8.38
C GLU A 133 -13.22 2.17 -7.27
N ASP A 134 -13.72 1.96 -6.06
CA ASP A 134 -13.42 2.79 -4.90
C ASP A 134 -11.92 2.75 -4.54
N ALA A 135 -11.30 1.56 -4.60
CA ALA A 135 -9.86 1.41 -4.39
C ALA A 135 -9.04 2.11 -5.48
N LEU A 136 -9.42 1.98 -6.75
CA LEU A 136 -8.73 2.64 -7.87
C LEU A 136 -8.87 4.17 -7.80
N ASN A 137 -10.06 4.67 -7.47
CA ASN A 137 -10.31 6.11 -7.29
C ASN A 137 -9.45 6.67 -6.14
N LEU A 138 -9.33 5.93 -5.04
CA LEU A 138 -8.50 6.32 -3.90
C LEU A 138 -7.00 6.34 -4.27
N ILE A 139 -6.51 5.28 -4.93
CA ILE A 139 -5.11 5.18 -5.38
C ILE A 139 -4.76 6.30 -6.36
N ALA A 140 -5.65 6.59 -7.31
CA ALA A 140 -5.44 7.64 -8.31
C ALA A 140 -5.44 9.06 -7.71
N SER A 141 -6.26 9.30 -6.69
CA SER A 141 -6.43 10.61 -6.07
C SER A 141 -5.35 10.93 -5.03
N MET A 142 -4.73 9.91 -4.42
CA MET A 142 -3.66 10.05 -3.42
C MET A 142 -2.45 10.88 -3.89
N PRO A 143 -1.82 10.62 -5.05
CA PRO A 143 -0.61 11.34 -5.45
C PRO A 143 -0.86 12.82 -5.77
N GLU A 144 -1.95 13.16 -6.44
CA GLU A 144 -2.30 14.55 -6.80
C GLU A 144 -2.46 15.43 -5.54
N LYS A 145 -3.19 14.92 -4.53
CA LYS A 145 -3.36 15.66 -3.29
C LYS A 145 -2.20 15.49 -2.32
N ALA A 146 -1.38 14.44 -2.41
CA ALA A 146 -0.14 14.35 -1.63
C ALA A 146 0.80 15.52 -1.95
N VAL A 147 0.82 16.06 -3.17
CA VAL A 147 1.62 17.24 -3.53
C VAL A 147 1.05 18.52 -2.88
N GLU A 148 -0.26 18.70 -2.87
CA GLU A 148 -0.91 19.87 -2.26
C GLU A 148 -0.91 19.79 -0.72
N MET A 149 -1.15 18.59 -0.18
CA MET A 149 -1.01 18.27 1.23
C MET A 149 0.44 18.39 1.64
N LYS A 150 1.44 18.02 0.81
CA LYS A 150 2.86 18.29 1.07
C LYS A 150 3.14 19.79 1.14
N ALA A 151 2.50 20.65 0.34
CA ALA A 151 2.70 22.09 0.50
C ALA A 151 2.19 22.61 1.87
N GLN A 152 1.06 22.08 2.36
CA GLN A 152 0.56 22.39 3.70
C GLN A 152 1.37 21.72 4.82
N LEU A 153 1.81 20.49 4.58
CA LEU A 153 2.57 19.64 5.51
C LEU A 153 4.05 20.05 5.57
N ASP A 154 4.64 20.62 4.52
CA ASP A 154 6.01 21.17 4.50
C ASP A 154 6.14 22.35 5.47
N GLY A 155 5.06 23.14 5.63
CA GLY A 155 5.00 24.17 6.66
C GLY A 155 5.07 23.59 8.08
N MET A 156 4.45 22.42 8.30
CA MET A 156 4.42 21.72 9.60
C MET A 156 5.65 20.83 9.83
N LEU A 157 6.17 20.19 8.79
CA LEU A 157 7.42 19.43 8.79
C LEU A 157 8.60 20.34 9.10
N LYS A 158 8.64 21.59 8.61
CA LYS A 158 9.65 22.57 9.06
C LYS A 158 9.55 22.91 10.55
N ALA A 159 8.36 22.89 11.14
CA ALA A 159 8.17 23.07 12.58
C ALA A 159 8.56 21.81 13.37
N HIS A 160 8.39 20.62 12.80
CA HIS A 160 8.69 19.34 13.46
C HIS A 160 10.13 18.83 13.24
N GLU A 161 10.77 19.11 12.09
CA GLU A 161 12.19 18.84 11.80
C GLU A 161 13.11 19.67 12.70
N ALA A 162 12.65 20.80 13.24
CA ALA A 162 13.37 21.54 14.28
C ALA A 162 13.42 20.76 15.63
N ILE A 163 12.56 19.75 15.81
CA ILE A 163 12.39 18.99 17.06
C ILE A 163 12.91 17.55 16.93
N ILE A 164 12.93 16.97 15.73
CA ILE A 164 13.47 15.62 15.49
C ILE A 164 14.56 15.70 14.40
N PRO A 165 15.86 15.66 14.77
CA PRO A 165 16.91 15.49 13.77
C PRO A 165 16.85 14.04 13.28
N ILE A 166 16.15 13.82 12.17
CA ILE A 166 16.21 12.52 11.47
C ILE A 166 17.54 12.47 10.72
N ALA A 167 18.62 12.20 11.46
CA ALA A 167 19.82 11.63 10.89
C ALA A 167 19.51 10.18 10.52
N VAL A 168 19.02 9.94 9.29
CA VAL A 168 19.23 8.64 8.66
C VAL A 168 20.66 8.67 8.11
N PRO A 169 21.65 8.01 8.73
CA PRO A 169 22.94 7.84 8.08
C PRO A 169 22.71 6.99 6.83
N ALA A 170 22.87 7.59 5.65
CA ALA A 170 23.06 6.85 4.42
C ALA A 170 24.26 5.92 4.64
N LYS A 171 24.01 4.62 4.81
CA LYS A 171 25.08 3.62 4.83
C LYS A 171 25.63 3.52 3.41
N PRO A 172 26.90 3.86 3.15
CA PRO A 172 27.49 3.65 1.85
C PRO A 172 27.65 2.14 1.60
N LEU A 173 27.47 1.74 0.34
CA LEU A 173 27.78 0.41 -0.17
C LEU A 173 29.27 0.09 -0.03
#